data_AF-A0A6V7LSB7-F1
#
_entry.id   AF-A0A6V7LSB7-F1
#
_cell.length_a   1.000
_cell.length_b   1.000
_cell.length_c   1.000
_cell.angle_alpha   90.00
_cell.angle_beta   90.00
_cell.angle_gamma   90.00
#
_symmetry.space_group_name_H-M   'P 1'
#
loop_
_entity.id
_entity.type
_entity.pdbx_description
1 polymer ?
#
loop_
_entity_poly.entity_id
_entity_poly.type
_entity_poly.pdbx_seq_one_letter_code
_entity_poly.pdbx_strand_id
1 'polypeptide(L)' 'KLLSVNPKIASWLPDLFAINERVVYLGEWAGGFMAYTAVGATNVGSIKVYCDKNLATNKRKWPKGKFFEDENLDCVN' A
#
# COMPACT_ATOMS: atom_id res chain seq x y z
N LYS A 1 7.45 4.25 7.03
CA LYS A 1 7.18 3.77 8.42
C LYS A 1 5.87 2.99 8.39
N LEU A 2 5.57 2.15 9.39
CA LEU A 2 4.32 1.37 9.46
C LEU A 2 3.68 1.55 10.84
N LEU A 3 3.18 2.75 11.09
CA LEU A 3 2.46 3.09 12.31
C LEU A 3 1.02 2.60 12.23
N SER A 4 0.39 2.35 13.39
CA SER A 4 -0.99 1.88 13.44
C SER A 4 -1.95 2.98 13.02
N VAL A 5 -2.95 2.60 12.22
CA VAL A 5 -4.03 3.48 11.75
C VAL A 5 -5.28 3.40 12.63
N ASN A 6 -5.12 2.94 13.88
CA ASN A 6 -6.20 2.98 14.87
C ASN A 6 -6.78 4.42 14.95
N PRO A 7 -8.12 4.60 14.97
CA PRO A 7 -8.74 5.93 14.98
C PRO A 7 -8.21 6.88 16.06
N LYS A 8 -7.87 6.37 17.25
CA LYS A 8 -7.29 7.20 18.33
C LYS A 8 -5.91 7.74 17.95
N ILE A 9 -5.08 6.94 17.31
CA ILE A 9 -3.76 7.35 16.84
C ILE A 9 -3.91 8.32 15.67
N ALA A 10 -4.80 8.02 14.73
CA ALA A 10 -5.08 8.90 13.59
C ALA A 10 -5.59 10.29 14.01
N SER A 11 -6.36 10.37 15.09
CA SER A 11 -6.83 11.65 15.64
C SER A 11 -5.75 12.44 16.39
N TRP A 12 -4.71 11.78 16.90
CA TRP A 12 -3.70 12.40 17.77
C TRP A 12 -2.38 12.69 17.05
N LEU A 13 -1.97 11.82 16.11
CA LEU A 13 -0.71 11.94 15.40
C LEU A 13 -0.93 12.67 14.06
N PRO A 14 -0.50 13.94 13.94
CA PRO A 14 -0.59 14.66 12.68
C PRO A 14 0.16 13.94 11.58
N ASP A 15 -0.35 14.06 10.35
CA ASP A 15 0.25 13.51 9.14
C ASP A 15 0.49 11.99 9.16
N LEU A 16 -0.20 11.23 10.02
CA LEU A 16 -0.05 9.77 10.14
C LEU A 16 -0.01 9.08 8.77
N PHE A 17 -0.94 9.42 7.88
CA PHE A 17 -1.04 8.83 6.54
C PHE A 17 0.08 9.23 5.59
N ALA A 18 0.66 10.42 5.77
CA ALA A 18 1.83 10.88 5.00
C ALA A 18 3.15 10.36 5.56
N ILE A 19 3.20 10.03 6.85
CA ILE A 19 4.37 9.45 7.54
C ILE A 19 4.49 7.95 7.25
N ASN A 20 3.34 7.27 7.13
CA ASN A 20 3.32 5.86 6.75
C ASN A 20 3.80 5.65 5.31
N GLU A 21 4.38 4.49 5.08
CA GLU A 21 4.66 4.01 3.72
C GLU A 21 3.36 3.93 2.94
N ARG A 22 3.35 4.49 1.73
CA ARG A 22 2.15 4.58 0.89
C ARG A 22 2.52 4.49 -0.58
N VAL A 23 1.56 4.06 -1.39
CA VAL A 23 1.62 4.00 -2.85
C VAL A 23 0.54 4.88 -3.41
N VAL A 24 0.88 5.75 -4.37
CA VAL A 24 -0.02 6.73 -4.96
C VAL A 24 -0.13 6.47 -6.46
N TYR A 25 -1.36 6.30 -6.94
CA TYR A 25 -1.70 6.28 -8.37
C TYR A 25 -2.53 7.51 -8.69
N LEU A 26 -2.07 8.31 -9.65
CA LEU A 26 -2.67 9.57 -10.07
C LEU A 26 -2.86 9.55 -11.58
N GLY A 27 -4.03 9.94 -12.07
CA GLY A 27 -4.23 10.09 -13.51
C GLY A 27 -5.70 10.09 -13.90
N GLU A 28 -5.94 9.80 -15.18
CA GLU A 28 -7.27 9.58 -15.73
C GLU A 28 -7.73 8.14 -15.48
N TRP A 29 -8.92 8.01 -14.92
CA TRP A 29 -9.58 6.73 -14.69
C TRP A 29 -10.87 6.69 -15.51
N ALA A 30 -11.58 5.56 -15.52
CA ALA A 30 -12.83 5.43 -16.29
C ALA A 30 -13.89 6.50 -15.96
N GLY A 31 -13.87 7.06 -14.74
CA GLY A 31 -14.76 8.13 -14.29
C GLY A 31 -14.18 9.54 -14.39
N GLY A 32 -13.04 9.73 -15.06
CA GLY A 32 -12.27 10.97 -15.09
C GLY A 32 -11.10 10.99 -14.10
N PHE A 33 -10.55 12.18 -13.86
CA PHE A 33 -9.36 12.35 -13.03
C PHE A 33 -9.55 11.83 -11.60
N MET A 34 -8.67 10.93 -11.15
CA MET A 34 -8.69 10.36 -9.79
C MET A 34 -7.28 10.15 -9.23
N ALA A 35 -7.17 10.34 -7.92
CA ALA A 35 -6.01 10.00 -7.11
C ALA A 35 -6.37 8.87 -6.13
N TYR A 36 -5.67 7.74 -6.20
CA TYR A 36 -5.82 6.62 -5.27
C TYR A 36 -4.54 6.45 -4.45
N THR A 37 -4.66 6.39 -3.13
CA THR A 37 -3.51 6.21 -2.22
C THR A 37 -3.74 5.03 -1.28
N ALA A 38 -2.97 3.96 -1.47
CA ALA A 38 -2.91 2.84 -0.53
C ALA A 38 -1.87 3.14 0.56
N VAL A 39 -2.28 3.11 1.84
CA VAL A 39 -1.40 3.42 2.98
C VAL A 39 -1.17 2.16 3.80
N GLY A 40 0.09 1.78 4.00
CA GLY A 40 0.47 0.66 4.85
C GLY A 40 0.33 0.99 6.32
N ALA A 41 0.08 -0.02 7.16
CA ALA A 41 0.03 0.14 8.61
C ALA A 41 0.77 -0.99 9.33
N THR A 42 0.83 -0.92 10.66
CA THR A 42 1.39 -2.00 11.49
C THR A 42 0.70 -3.34 11.19
N ASN A 43 1.49 -4.40 10.94
CA ASN A 43 1.06 -5.75 10.52
C ASN A 43 0.43 -5.87 9.12
N VAL A 44 0.01 -4.76 8.49
CA VAL A 44 -0.60 -4.71 7.15
C VAL A 44 0.17 -3.73 6.25
N GLY A 45 1.49 -3.92 6.19
CA GLY A 45 2.38 -3.01 5.47
C GLY A 45 2.62 -3.34 4.01
N SER A 46 2.40 -4.59 3.61
CA SER A 46 2.64 -5.03 2.24
C SER A 46 1.50 -4.57 1.33
N ILE A 47 1.84 -3.74 0.35
CA ILE A 47 0.94 -3.25 -0.71
C ILE A 47 1.39 -3.87 -2.03
N LYS A 48 0.46 -4.50 -2.74
CA LYS A 48 0.72 -5.12 -4.03
C LYS A 48 -0.33 -4.67 -5.04
N VAL A 49 0.12 -4.25 -6.21
CA VAL A 49 -0.72 -4.00 -7.38
C VAL A 49 -0.25 -4.95 -8.46
N TYR A 50 -1.10 -5.91 -8.84
CA TYR A 50 -0.70 -7.02 -9.70
C TYR A 50 -0.17 -6.58 -11.07
N CYS A 51 -0.67 -5.45 -11.57
CA CYS A 51 -0.23 -4.87 -12.84
C CYS A 51 1.05 -4.03 -12.73
N ASP A 52 1.53 -3.72 -11.52
CA ASP A 52 2.76 -2.97 -11.28
C ASP A 52 3.81 -3.90 -10.65
N LYS A 53 4.49 -4.67 -11.50
CA LYS A 53 5.45 -5.70 -11.07
C LYS A 53 6.70 -5.13 -10.41
N ASN A 54 6.98 -3.84 -10.62
CA ASN A 54 8.15 -3.17 -10.04
C ASN A 54 7.85 -2.55 -8.67
N LEU A 55 6.58 -2.49 -8.27
CA LEU A 55 6.17 -2.00 -6.96
C LEU A 55 6.71 -2.92 -5.86
N ALA A 56 7.50 -2.35 -4.95
CA ALA A 56 8.03 -3.05 -3.79
C ALA A 56 7.85 -2.22 -2.53
N THR A 57 7.05 -2.74 -1.60
CA THR A 57 6.72 -2.12 -0.31
C THR A 57 7.11 -3.02 0.85
N ASN A 58 7.15 -2.48 2.08
CA ASN A 58 7.45 -3.22 3.30
C ASN A 58 8.75 -4.03 3.21
N LYS A 59 9.82 -3.41 2.72
CA LYS A 59 11.12 -4.08 2.43
C LYS A 59 11.88 -4.57 3.68
N ARG A 60 11.31 -4.47 4.89
CA ARG A 60 11.93 -5.02 6.10
C ARG A 60 11.89 -6.54 6.05
N LYS A 61 13.06 -7.18 6.14
CA LYS A 61 13.21 -8.64 6.13
C LYS A 61 12.75 -9.22 7.46
N TRP A 62 11.49 -9.63 7.52
CA TRP A 62 11.01 -10.55 8.56
C TRP A 62 11.37 -11.99 8.16
N PRO A 63 11.55 -12.93 9.12
CA PRO A 63 11.69 -14.35 8.82
C PRO A 63 10.56 -14.77 7.89
N LYS A 64 10.88 -15.50 6.80
CA LYS A 64 9.94 -15.80 5.71
C LYS A 64 8.62 -16.34 6.28
N GLY A 65 7.57 -15.53 6.22
CA GLY A 65 6.20 -15.98 6.46
C GLY A 65 5.76 -16.94 5.37
N LYS A 66 4.61 -17.59 5.57
CA LYS A 66 3.98 -18.41 4.52
C LYS A 66 3.73 -17.52 3.30
N PHE A 67 4.30 -17.89 2.14
CA PHE A 67 3.93 -17.29 0.87
C PHE A 67 2.55 -17.82 0.51
N PHE A 68 1.63 -16.93 0.17
CA PHE A 68 0.36 -17.29 -0.47
C PHE A 68 0.59 -17.28 -1.98
N GLU A 69 -0.10 -18.15 -2.71
CA GLU A 69 -0.17 -18.02 -4.15
C GLU A 69 -0.91 -16.73 -4.50
N ASP A 70 -0.30 -15.97 -5.39
CA ASP A 70 -0.80 -14.68 -5.83
C ASP A 70 -1.67 -14.85 -7.07
N GLU A 71 -2.75 -14.07 -7.18
CA GLU A 71 -3.54 -14.03 -8.41
C GLU A 71 -2.74 -13.45 -9.57
N ASN A 72 -2.92 -14.03 -10.76
CA ASN A 72 -2.42 -13.46 -12.01
C ASN A 72 -3.58 -12.87 -12.78
N LEU A 73 -3.59 -11.54 -12.91
CA LEU A 73 -4.65 -10.79 -13.59
C LEU A 73 -4.33 -10.50 -15.07
N ASP A 74 -3.34 -11.19 -15.67
CA ASP A 74 -2.93 -11.05 -17.07
C ASP A 74 -2.82 -9.59 -17.52
N CYS A 75 -2.19 -8.77 -16.68
CA CYS A 75 -2.00 -7.35 -16.95
C CYS A 75 -1.13 -7.17 -18.20
N VAL A 76 -1.69 -6.57 -19.25
CA VAL A 76 -0.99 -6.18 -20.46
C VAL A 76 -0.19 -4.90 -20.17
N ASN A 77 1.07 -4.86 -20.60
CA ASN A 77 1.90 -3.65 -20.52
C ASN A 77 1.40 -2.57 -21.49
#